data_AF-A0A554GJ38-F1
#
_entry.id   AF-A0A554GJ38-F1
#
_cell.length_a   1.000
_cell.length_b   1.000
_cell.length_c   1.000
_cell.angle_alpha   90.00
_cell.angle_beta   90.00
_cell.angle_gamma   90.00
#
_symmetry.space_group_name_H-M   'P 1'
#
loop_
_entity.id
_entity.type
_entity.pdbx_description
1 polymer ?
#
loop_
_entity_poly.entity_id
_entity_poly.type
_entity_poly.pdbx_seq_one_letter_code
_entity_poly.pdbx_strand_id
1 'polypeptide(L)'
;MELRWISRPLFVANHSLGSWVGQDMKSQPRSWVESMGGPLVMLPGSMRSRWTGTACDDYRDACAIDGYAGVLKRDWGEVLVLGDEPLRTTVVERIDGPAIVRWTCSPAEECLVDAALSFEANAHFVVERLVMTIRDESYVIVDSALRAEIAPGLELRIPPGTSRILTHIVREAGNEVAFVLHRFES
;
A
#
# COMPACT_ATOMS: atom_id res chain seq x y z
N MET A 1 -61.97 -47.05 7.62
CA MET A 1 -62.42 -45.80 8.27
C MET A 1 -61.68 -44.64 7.61
N GLU A 2 -62.39 -43.54 7.43
CA GLU A 2 -62.28 -42.58 6.32
C GLU A 2 -61.01 -41.70 6.22
N LEU A 3 -60.87 -41.19 4.99
CA LEU A 3 -59.96 -40.15 4.49
C LEU A 3 -60.09 -38.81 5.24
N ARG A 4 -59.02 -38.01 5.26
CA ARG A 4 -59.07 -36.58 4.87
C ARG A 4 -57.69 -36.02 4.54
N TRP A 5 -57.68 -35.32 3.40
CA TRP A 5 -56.59 -34.64 2.73
C TRP A 5 -56.38 -33.23 3.28
N ILE A 6 -55.14 -32.72 3.30
CA ILE A 6 -54.84 -31.32 2.96
C ILE A 6 -53.54 -31.28 2.13
N SER A 7 -53.59 -30.45 1.09
CA SER A 7 -52.71 -30.44 -0.08
C SER A 7 -51.81 -29.20 -0.13
N ARG A 8 -50.63 -29.36 -0.75
CA ARG A 8 -49.78 -28.39 -1.51
C ARG A 8 -48.82 -27.45 -0.74
N PRO A 9 -47.73 -26.94 -1.39
CA PRO A 9 -47.05 -27.36 -2.63
C PRO A 9 -45.52 -27.61 -2.49
N LEU A 10 -44.98 -28.29 -3.51
CA LEU A 10 -43.56 -28.49 -3.81
C LEU A 10 -42.84 -27.16 -4.07
N PHE A 11 -41.73 -26.91 -3.37
CA PHE A 11 -40.67 -26.02 -3.84
C PHE A 11 -39.51 -26.89 -4.34
N VAL A 12 -39.32 -26.88 -5.66
CA VAL A 12 -38.13 -27.39 -6.32
C VAL A 12 -37.05 -26.33 -6.18
N ALA A 13 -36.07 -26.55 -5.31
CA ALA A 13 -34.84 -25.76 -5.29
C ALA A 13 -33.79 -26.49 -6.14
N ASN A 14 -33.64 -26.00 -7.35
CA ASN A 14 -32.62 -26.37 -8.33
C ASN A 14 -31.24 -25.95 -7.78
N HIS A 15 -30.43 -26.89 -7.29
CA HIS A 15 -29.03 -26.62 -6.96
C HIS A 15 -28.19 -26.69 -8.25
N SER A 16 -28.12 -25.59 -8.99
CA SER A 16 -27.03 -25.40 -9.96
C SER A 16 -25.77 -25.02 -9.18
N LEU A 17 -24.78 -25.93 -9.18
CA LEU A 17 -23.40 -25.63 -8.84
C LEU A 17 -22.87 -24.54 -9.81
N GLY A 18 -22.96 -23.29 -9.38
CA GLY A 18 -22.35 -22.15 -10.07
C GLY A 18 -20.87 -22.06 -9.70
N SER A 19 -20.03 -22.19 -10.72
CA SER A 19 -18.58 -22.00 -10.68
C SER A 19 -18.21 -20.59 -10.21
N TRP A 20 -17.57 -20.48 -9.05
CA TRP A 20 -16.87 -19.27 -8.63
C TRP A 20 -15.44 -19.28 -9.20
N VAL A 21 -15.32 -19.20 -10.52
CA VAL A 21 -14.03 -18.93 -11.18
C VAL A 21 -14.16 -17.59 -11.88
N GLY A 22 -13.35 -16.63 -11.44
CA GLY A 22 -13.19 -15.33 -12.09
C GLY A 22 -14.24 -14.29 -11.70
N GLN A 23 -14.22 -13.81 -10.46
CA GLN A 23 -14.57 -12.41 -10.27
C GLN A 23 -13.41 -11.60 -10.82
N ASP A 24 -13.61 -11.01 -11.99
CA ASP A 24 -12.79 -9.91 -12.50
C ASP A 24 -12.64 -8.89 -11.37
N MET A 25 -11.46 -8.87 -10.75
CA MET A 25 -11.05 -7.80 -9.86
C MET A 25 -10.78 -6.58 -10.74
N LYS A 26 -11.87 -6.02 -11.31
CA LYS A 26 -11.86 -4.79 -12.07
C LYS A 26 -11.09 -3.78 -11.22
N SER A 27 -9.96 -3.33 -11.75
CA SER A 27 -9.08 -2.35 -11.14
C SER A 27 -9.94 -1.18 -10.67
N GLN A 28 -10.14 -1.06 -9.36
CA GLN A 28 -10.66 0.17 -8.78
C GLN A 28 -9.71 1.29 -9.23
N PRO A 29 -10.19 2.48 -9.60
CA PRO A 29 -9.31 3.60 -9.91
C PRO A 29 -8.39 3.82 -8.70
N ARG A 30 -7.10 3.58 -8.89
CA ARG A 30 -6.11 3.67 -7.81
C ARG A 30 -5.68 5.11 -7.66
N SER A 31 -5.59 5.55 -6.42
CA SER A 31 -5.09 6.89 -6.11
C SER A 31 -3.57 6.88 -6.17
N TRP A 32 -3.00 7.98 -6.66
CA TRP A 32 -1.56 8.24 -6.67
C TRP A 32 -1.28 9.52 -5.88
N VAL A 33 -0.14 9.54 -5.20
CA VAL A 33 0.39 10.75 -4.59
C VAL A 33 1.67 11.15 -5.31
N GLU A 34 1.75 12.44 -5.63
CA GLU A 34 2.94 13.06 -6.21
C GLU A 34 3.81 13.64 -5.11
N SER A 35 5.12 13.68 -5.37
CA SER A 35 6.04 14.51 -4.60
C SER A 35 6.25 15.86 -5.28
N MET A 36 6.33 16.92 -4.49
CA MET A 36 6.73 18.27 -4.90
C MET A 36 8.25 18.47 -4.93
N GLY A 37 9.03 17.38 -4.91
CA GLY A 37 10.50 17.38 -5.04
C GLY A 37 11.25 16.81 -3.82
N GLY A 38 10.56 16.50 -2.73
CA GLY A 38 11.12 15.87 -1.53
C GLY A 38 10.71 14.41 -1.34
N PRO A 39 11.08 13.78 -0.23
CA PRO A 39 10.58 12.43 0.06
C PRO A 39 9.07 12.46 0.35
N LEU A 40 8.42 11.33 0.13
CA LEU A 40 7.10 11.09 0.70
C LEU A 40 7.26 10.46 2.09
N VAL A 41 6.29 10.64 2.97
CA VAL A 41 6.32 10.07 4.32
C VAL A 41 5.05 9.31 4.64
N MET A 42 5.20 8.16 5.28
CA MET A 42 4.13 7.37 5.86
C MET A 42 4.13 7.54 7.37
N LEU A 43 3.04 8.06 7.93
CA LEU A 43 2.89 8.31 9.37
C LEU A 43 1.56 7.77 9.91
N PRO A 44 1.43 7.55 11.24
CA PRO A 44 0.18 7.14 11.87
C PRO A 44 -0.95 8.13 11.55
N GLY A 45 -2.09 7.62 11.10
CA GLY A 45 -3.25 8.43 10.71
C GLY A 45 -3.78 9.28 11.87
N SER A 46 -3.76 8.75 13.09
CA SER A 46 -4.16 9.48 14.30
C SER A 46 -3.23 10.64 14.67
N MET A 47 -2.02 10.68 14.11
CA MET A 47 -0.99 11.68 14.40
C MET A 47 -0.73 12.66 13.25
N ARG A 48 -1.61 12.74 12.25
CA ARG A 48 -1.45 13.66 11.10
C ARG A 48 -1.20 15.11 11.47
N SER A 49 -1.85 15.61 12.52
CA SER A 49 -1.66 17.00 12.99
C SER A 49 -0.28 17.27 13.60
N ARG A 50 0.50 16.23 13.89
CA ARG A 50 1.86 16.35 14.42
C ARG A 50 2.91 16.60 13.34
N TRP A 51 2.64 16.18 12.10
CA TRP A 51 3.55 16.43 10.98
C TRP A 51 3.24 17.78 10.34
N THR A 52 4.15 18.74 10.49
CA THR A 52 3.94 20.13 10.04
C THR A 52 4.73 20.50 8.79
N GLY A 53 5.48 19.54 8.24
CA GLY A 53 6.23 19.67 6.99
C GLY A 53 7.31 20.75 7.07
N THR A 54 7.34 21.65 6.09
CA THR A 54 8.35 22.74 6.01
C THR A 54 8.23 23.80 7.10
N ALA A 55 7.13 23.82 7.88
CA ALA A 55 6.95 24.77 8.97
C ALA A 55 7.87 24.49 10.18
N CYS A 56 8.45 23.29 10.26
CA CYS A 56 9.44 22.91 11.27
C CYS A 56 10.55 22.05 10.64
N ASP A 57 11.31 21.32 11.47
CA ASP A 57 12.37 20.43 11.01
C ASP A 57 11.85 19.10 10.40
N ASP A 58 10.54 18.82 10.38
CA ASP A 58 9.97 17.57 9.83
C ASP A 58 10.44 17.27 8.40
N TYR A 59 10.29 18.25 7.50
CA TYR A 59 10.72 18.12 6.11
C TYR A 59 12.25 17.93 6.02
N ARG A 60 13.01 18.72 6.79
CA ARG A 60 14.48 18.65 6.80
C ARG A 60 14.97 17.29 7.27
N ASP A 61 14.39 16.77 8.35
CA ASP A 61 14.71 15.46 8.92
C ASP A 61 14.39 14.34 7.92
N ALA A 62 13.28 14.45 7.20
CA ALA A 62 12.94 13.49 6.14
C ALA A 62 13.94 13.54 4.98
N CYS A 63 14.30 14.74 4.52
CA CYS A 63 15.30 14.90 3.45
C CYS A 63 16.71 14.41 3.82
N ALA A 64 17.01 14.29 5.11
CA ALA A 64 18.29 13.79 5.60
C ALA A 64 18.37 12.24 5.62
N ILE A 65 17.26 11.54 5.32
CA ILE A 65 17.26 10.09 5.17
C ILE A 65 17.83 9.73 3.80
N ASP A 66 18.95 9.01 3.83
CA ASP A 66 19.54 8.36 2.66
C ASP A 66 18.91 6.98 2.40
N GLY A 67 19.04 6.48 1.17
CA GLY A 67 18.55 5.16 0.77
C GLY A 67 17.10 5.17 0.28
N TYR A 68 16.57 3.98 -0.03
CA TYR A 68 15.23 3.87 -0.60
C TYR A 68 14.14 4.17 0.43
N ALA A 69 14.42 3.85 1.69
CA ALA A 69 13.57 4.20 2.82
C ALA A 69 14.37 4.34 4.11
N GLY A 70 13.77 5.01 5.09
CA GLY A 70 14.31 5.09 6.44
C GLY A 70 13.22 5.36 7.47
N VAL A 71 13.53 5.12 8.75
CA VAL A 71 12.57 5.30 9.84
C VAL A 71 12.99 6.48 10.71
N LEU A 72 12.16 7.53 10.73
CA LEU A 72 12.28 8.61 11.68
C LEU A 72 11.51 8.26 12.96
N LYS A 73 12.20 8.38 14.10
CA LYS A 73 11.59 8.18 15.41
C LYS A 73 11.08 9.50 15.96
N ARG A 74 9.79 9.57 16.26
CA ARG A 74 9.15 10.67 16.98
C ARG A 74 8.62 10.15 18.32
N ASP A 75 8.35 11.06 19.24
CA ASP A 75 7.75 10.77 20.55
C ASP A 75 6.31 10.22 20.42
N TRP A 76 5.62 10.57 19.35
CA TRP A 76 4.26 10.11 19.04
C TRP A 76 4.18 8.89 18.12
N GLY A 77 5.31 8.39 17.61
CA GLY A 77 5.32 7.25 16.70
C GLY A 77 6.51 7.23 15.76
N GLU A 78 6.62 6.16 14.98
CA GLU A 78 7.61 6.07 13.91
C GLU A 78 6.99 6.54 12.58
N VAL A 79 7.82 7.18 11.76
CA VAL A 79 7.48 7.66 10.41
C VAL A 79 8.41 6.97 9.43
N LEU A 80 7.85 6.31 8.42
CA LEU A 80 8.63 5.77 7.32
C LEU A 80 8.80 6.86 6.26
N VAL A 81 10.05 7.19 5.95
CA VAL A 81 10.43 8.09 4.87
C VAL A 81 10.68 7.25 3.62
N LEU A 82 10.09 7.65 2.50
CA LEU A 82 10.30 7.06 1.17
C LEU A 82 11.30 7.95 0.42
N GLY A 83 12.59 7.57 0.47
CA GLY A 83 13.74 8.38 0.07
C GLY A 83 14.30 8.05 -1.33
N ASP A 84 15.53 8.47 -1.61
CA ASP A 84 16.25 8.37 -2.89
C ASP A 84 15.73 9.33 -3.97
N GLU A 85 14.55 9.08 -4.52
CA GLU A 85 13.97 9.87 -5.61
C GLU A 85 12.52 10.28 -5.30
N PRO A 86 12.02 11.44 -5.77
CA PRO A 86 10.66 11.94 -5.52
C PRO A 86 9.62 11.19 -6.38
N LEU A 87 9.66 9.86 -6.35
CA LEU A 87 8.86 9.00 -7.21
C LEU A 87 7.37 9.08 -6.83
N ARG A 88 6.54 9.24 -7.87
CA ARG A 88 5.10 9.08 -7.80
C ARG A 88 4.74 7.73 -7.17
N THR A 89 3.82 7.73 -6.21
CA THR A 89 3.61 6.57 -5.34
C THR A 89 2.14 6.16 -5.27
N THR A 90 1.89 4.85 -5.20
CA THR A 90 0.57 4.27 -4.90
C THR A 90 0.70 3.16 -3.85
N VAL A 91 -0.44 2.65 -3.38
CA VAL A 91 -0.54 1.46 -2.52
C VAL A 91 -1.33 0.40 -3.26
N VAL A 92 -0.83 -0.83 -3.23
CA VAL A 92 -1.55 -2.00 -3.75
C VAL A 92 -1.86 -2.96 -2.61
N GLU A 93 -3.10 -3.44 -2.58
CA GLU A 93 -3.52 -4.52 -1.69
C GLU A 93 -3.18 -5.85 -2.34
N ARG A 94 -2.32 -6.64 -1.68
CA ARG A 94 -1.93 -7.98 -2.12
C ARG A 94 -2.38 -9.02 -1.12
N ILE A 95 -2.32 -10.28 -1.53
CA ILE A 95 -2.71 -11.42 -0.67
C ILE A 95 -1.83 -11.56 0.57
N ASP A 96 -0.57 -11.10 0.48
CA ASP A 96 0.42 -11.13 1.55
C ASP A 96 0.51 -9.81 2.35
N GLY A 97 -0.40 -8.87 2.09
CA GLY A 97 -0.47 -7.58 2.77
C GLY A 97 -0.37 -6.39 1.80
N PRO A 98 -0.55 -5.15 2.29
CA PRO A 98 -0.37 -3.98 1.46
C PRO A 98 1.09 -3.82 1.05
N ALA A 99 1.33 -3.21 -0.10
CA ALA A 99 2.66 -2.81 -0.54
C ALA A 99 2.64 -1.38 -1.09
N ILE A 100 3.72 -0.64 -0.82
CA ILE A 100 3.94 0.69 -1.39
C ILE A 100 4.69 0.52 -2.70
N VAL A 101 4.16 1.11 -3.77
CA VAL A 101 4.73 1.03 -5.11
C VAL A 101 5.13 2.41 -5.57
N ARG A 102 6.40 2.57 -5.96
CA ARG A 102 6.98 3.85 -6.34
C ARG A 102 7.44 3.79 -7.79
N TRP A 103 6.86 4.64 -8.63
CA TRP A 103 6.99 4.59 -10.08
C TRP A 103 8.36 5.04 -10.55
N THR A 104 9.12 4.16 -11.20
CA THR A 104 10.36 4.55 -11.90
C THR A 104 10.10 4.72 -13.40
N CYS A 105 9.48 3.74 -14.06
CA CYS A 105 9.00 3.85 -15.43
C CYS A 105 7.88 2.86 -15.71
N SER A 106 6.94 3.25 -16.56
CA SER A 106 5.88 2.39 -17.10
C SER A 106 5.19 3.14 -18.24
N PRO A 107 4.70 2.46 -19.29
CA PRO A 107 3.87 3.10 -20.31
C PRO A 107 2.50 3.55 -19.77
N ALA A 108 2.00 2.92 -18.71
CA ALA A 108 0.69 3.20 -18.11
C ALA A 108 0.64 2.83 -16.62
N GLU A 109 -0.31 3.39 -15.89
CA GLU A 109 -0.45 3.11 -14.45
C GLU A 109 -0.82 1.65 -14.20
N GLU A 110 -1.67 1.11 -15.07
CA GLU A 110 -2.19 -0.24 -15.00
C GLU A 110 -1.08 -1.27 -15.16
N CYS A 111 -0.16 -1.08 -16.11
CA CYS A 111 0.97 -2.01 -16.32
C CYS A 111 1.84 -2.13 -15.07
N LEU A 112 2.12 -1.00 -14.42
CA LEU A 112 2.95 -0.97 -13.21
C LEU A 112 2.24 -1.66 -12.05
N VAL A 113 0.95 -1.39 -11.88
CA VAL A 113 0.14 -2.01 -10.84
C VAL A 113 -0.02 -3.52 -11.06
N ASP A 114 -0.27 -3.97 -12.29
CA ASP A 114 -0.39 -5.39 -12.62
C ASP A 114 0.91 -6.14 -12.34
N ALA A 115 2.05 -5.52 -12.67
CA ALA A 115 3.37 -6.04 -12.31
C ALA A 115 3.58 -6.08 -10.78
N ALA A 116 3.15 -5.03 -10.06
CA ALA A 116 3.26 -4.98 -8.60
C ALA A 116 2.34 -5.99 -7.90
N LEU A 117 1.18 -6.32 -8.47
CA LEU A 117 0.28 -7.36 -7.96
C LEU A 117 0.81 -8.76 -8.26
N SER A 118 1.46 -8.94 -9.42
CA SER A 118 2.03 -10.22 -9.86
C SER A 118 3.44 -10.47 -9.32
N PHE A 119 4.03 -9.52 -8.58
CA PHE A 119 5.39 -9.65 -8.04
C PHE A 119 5.50 -10.84 -7.07
N GLU A 120 6.52 -11.66 -7.28
CA GLU A 120 6.85 -12.85 -6.49
C GLU A 120 8.14 -12.66 -5.70
N ALA A 121 8.06 -12.55 -4.37
CA ALA A 121 9.21 -12.17 -3.54
C ALA A 121 10.43 -13.09 -3.71
N ASN A 122 10.22 -14.38 -3.91
CA ASN A 122 11.29 -15.37 -4.06
C ASN A 122 12.10 -15.22 -5.37
N ALA A 123 11.56 -14.47 -6.34
CA ALA A 123 12.24 -14.18 -7.61
C ALA A 123 13.07 -12.88 -7.57
N HIS A 124 13.03 -12.11 -6.48
CA HIS A 124 13.65 -10.79 -6.41
C HIS A 124 14.53 -10.64 -5.16
N PHE A 125 15.65 -9.96 -5.32
CA PHE A 125 16.52 -9.60 -4.20
C PHE A 125 15.90 -8.48 -3.36
N VAL A 126 16.13 -8.57 -2.05
CA VAL A 126 15.84 -7.47 -1.12
C VAL A 126 17.07 -6.56 -1.10
N VAL A 127 16.88 -5.29 -1.50
CA VAL A 127 17.97 -4.31 -1.55
C VAL A 127 18.14 -3.56 -0.23
N GLU A 128 17.08 -3.47 0.57
CA GLU A 128 17.08 -2.76 1.84
C GLU A 128 16.09 -3.40 2.81
N ARG A 129 16.42 -3.37 4.11
CA ARG A 129 15.59 -3.92 5.20
C ARG A 129 15.51 -2.91 6.33
N LEU A 130 14.29 -2.58 6.72
CA LEU A 130 14.01 -1.75 7.88
C LEU A 130 13.09 -2.49 8.85
N VAL A 131 13.04 -1.99 10.08
CA VAL A 131 12.09 -2.44 11.09
C VAL A 131 11.37 -1.21 11.61
N MET A 132 10.04 -1.29 11.65
CA MET A 132 9.16 -0.23 12.12
C MET A 132 8.12 -0.80 13.10
N THR A 133 7.79 -0.03 14.13
CA THR A 133 6.69 -0.33 15.03
C THR A 133 5.40 0.30 14.51
N ILE A 134 4.46 -0.56 14.13
CA ILE A 134 3.10 -0.21 13.72
C ILE A 134 2.22 -0.15 14.96
N ARG A 135 1.72 1.05 15.29
CA ARG A 135 0.94 1.32 16.52
C ARG A 135 -0.49 1.75 16.25
N ASP A 136 -0.79 2.12 15.02
CA ASP A 136 -2.07 2.69 14.61
C ASP A 136 -2.78 1.73 13.64
N GLU A 137 -4.10 1.83 13.57
CA GLU A 137 -4.92 0.99 12.69
C GLU A 137 -4.83 1.45 11.22
N SER A 138 -4.53 2.73 11.02
CA SER A 138 -4.38 3.36 9.70
C SER A 138 -3.12 4.21 9.67
N TYR A 139 -2.45 4.18 8.51
CA TYR A 139 -1.34 5.04 8.18
C TYR A 139 -1.70 5.86 6.95
N VAL A 140 -1.03 6.99 6.78
CA VAL A 140 -1.17 7.82 5.59
C VAL A 140 0.17 8.14 4.97
N ILE A 141 0.25 8.05 3.65
CA ILE A 141 1.37 8.53 2.84
C ILE A 141 1.02 9.92 2.31
N VAL A 142 1.86 10.91 2.61
CA VAL A 142 1.71 12.30 2.15
C VAL A 142 3.05 12.85 1.69
N ASP A 143 2.99 13.98 0.97
CA ASP A 143 4.18 14.79 0.71
C ASP A 143 4.76 15.35 2.01
N SER A 144 6.06 15.11 2.24
CA SER A 144 6.74 15.51 3.48
C SER A 144 6.84 17.02 3.67
N ALA A 145 6.80 17.82 2.60
CA ALA A 145 6.87 19.28 2.70
C ALA A 145 5.56 19.90 3.21
N LEU A 146 4.44 19.17 3.12
CA LEU A 146 3.12 19.64 3.49
C LEU A 146 2.75 19.29 4.94
N ARG A 147 1.76 20.00 5.48
CA ARG A 147 1.11 19.62 6.74
C ARG A 147 0.23 18.40 6.50
N ALA A 148 0.51 17.29 7.17
CA ALA A 148 -0.17 16.02 6.87
C ALA A 148 -1.68 16.03 7.21
N GLU A 149 -2.11 16.93 8.09
CA GLU A 149 -3.51 17.16 8.45
C GLU A 149 -4.40 17.56 7.28
N ILE A 150 -3.85 18.32 6.33
CA ILE A 150 -4.59 18.85 5.17
C ILE A 150 -4.05 18.36 3.83
N ALA A 151 -2.88 17.70 3.83
CA ALA A 151 -2.27 17.20 2.62
C ALA A 151 -3.11 16.06 2.01
N PRO A 152 -3.28 16.03 0.67
CA PRO A 152 -3.77 14.84 0.00
C PRO A 152 -2.81 13.69 0.26
N GLY A 153 -3.34 12.47 0.31
CA GLY A 153 -2.52 11.31 0.64
C GLY A 153 -3.22 9.99 0.38
N LEU A 154 -2.46 8.92 0.57
CA LEU A 154 -2.92 7.54 0.42
C LEU A 154 -3.05 6.92 1.80
N GLU A 155 -4.18 6.31 2.08
CA GLU A 155 -4.35 5.52 3.29
C GLU A 155 -3.93 4.07 3.04
N LEU A 156 -3.36 3.45 4.06
CA LEU A 156 -3.08 2.02 4.09
C LEU A 156 -3.20 1.48 5.51
N ARG A 157 -3.57 0.20 5.61
CA ARG A 157 -3.73 -0.48 6.89
C ARG A 157 -2.72 -1.60 7.01
N ILE A 158 -1.86 -1.49 8.00
CA ILE A 158 -0.82 -2.49 8.29
C ILE A 158 -1.17 -3.12 9.64
N PRO A 159 -1.07 -4.46 9.80
CA PRO A 159 -1.30 -5.09 11.08
C PRO A 159 -0.42 -4.46 12.20
N PRO A 160 -1.00 -4.13 13.37
CA PRO A 160 -0.23 -3.62 14.49
C PRO A 160 0.87 -4.59 14.94
N GLY A 161 1.99 -4.04 15.41
CA GLY A 161 3.13 -4.84 15.86
C GLY A 161 4.45 -4.34 15.30
N THR A 162 5.47 -5.19 15.34
CA THR A 162 6.74 -4.91 14.67
C THR A 162 6.65 -5.41 13.24
N SER A 163 6.84 -4.53 12.26
CA SER A 163 6.88 -4.88 10.85
C SER A 163 8.30 -4.74 10.31
N ARG A 164 8.75 -5.73 9.56
CA ARG A 164 9.91 -5.64 8.67
C ARG A 164 9.45 -5.04 7.36
N ILE A 165 10.15 -4.00 6.92
CA ILE A 165 9.92 -3.37 5.63
C ILE A 165 11.01 -3.87 4.70
N LEU A 166 10.61 -4.56 3.64
CA LEU A 166 11.51 -5.10 2.64
C LEU A 166 11.38 -4.28 1.35
N THR A 167 12.50 -3.71 0.90
CA THR A 167 12.56 -2.95 -0.34
C THR A 167 13.09 -3.82 -1.46
N HIS A 168 12.42 -3.77 -2.61
CA HIS A 168 12.83 -4.41 -3.86
C HIS A 168 12.89 -3.39 -4.99
N ILE A 169 13.85 -3.56 -5.90
CA ILE A 169 13.86 -2.87 -7.19
C ILE A 169 13.37 -3.88 -8.23
N VAL A 170 12.24 -3.58 -8.85
CA VAL A 170 11.60 -4.46 -9.84
C VAL A 170 11.82 -3.87 -11.22
N ARG A 171 12.26 -4.72 -12.16
CA ARG A 171 12.41 -4.41 -13.57
C ARG A 171 11.92 -5.61 -14.37
N GLU A 172 10.92 -5.40 -15.22
CA GLU A 172 10.43 -6.44 -16.11
C GLU A 172 11.29 -6.55 -17.38
N ALA A 173 11.15 -7.69 -18.08
CA ALA A 173 11.87 -7.92 -19.33
C ALA A 173 11.56 -6.81 -20.35
N GLY A 174 12.60 -6.23 -20.96
CA GLY A 174 12.46 -5.09 -21.87
C GLY A 174 12.56 -3.72 -21.19
N ASN A 175 12.60 -3.64 -19.87
CA ASN A 175 12.70 -2.40 -19.07
C ASN A 175 11.57 -1.38 -19.30
N GLU A 176 10.43 -1.80 -19.86
CA GLU A 176 9.28 -0.91 -20.04
C GLU A 176 8.59 -0.61 -18.71
N VAL A 177 8.63 -1.55 -17.76
CA VAL A 177 8.10 -1.41 -16.40
C VAL A 177 9.23 -1.55 -15.38
N ALA A 178 9.38 -0.52 -14.53
CA ALA A 178 10.26 -0.54 -13.37
C ALA A 178 9.66 0.28 -12.22
N PHE A 179 9.85 -0.23 -11.00
CA PHE A 179 9.37 0.41 -9.78
C PHE A 179 10.18 -0.04 -8.56
N VAL A 180 10.10 0.75 -7.50
CA VAL A 180 10.52 0.34 -6.15
C VAL A 180 9.29 -0.17 -5.41
N LEU A 181 9.41 -1.34 -4.77
CA LEU A 181 8.36 -1.97 -4.00
C LEU A 181 8.78 -2.07 -2.54
N HIS A 182 7.98 -1.54 -1.63
CA HIS A 182 8.14 -1.74 -0.19
C HIS A 182 7.03 -2.66 0.32
N ARG A 183 7.43 -3.82 0.86
CA ARG A 183 6.54 -4.81 1.47
C ARG A 183 6.63 -4.76 2.98
N PHE A 184 5.52 -5.07 3.64
CA PHE A 184 5.44 -5.18 5.10
C PHE A 184 5.30 -6.65 5.49
N GLU A 185 6.17 -7.13 6.38
CA GLU A 185 6.13 -8.49 6.93
C GLU A 185 6.10 -8.41 8.46
N SER A 186 5.15 -9.11 9.09
CA SER A 186 5.05 -9.20 10.56
C SER A 186 6.01 -10.24 11.15
#